data_AF-A0A1Q9SGH9-F1
#
_entry.id   AF-A0A1Q9SGH9-F1
#
_cell.length_a   1.000
_cell.length_b   1.000
_cell.length_c   1.000
_cell.angle_alpha   90.00
_cell.angle_beta   90.00
_cell.angle_gamma   90.00
#
_symmetry.space_group_name_H-M   'P 1'
#
loop_
_entity.id
_entity.type
_entity.pdbx_description
1 polymer ?
#
loop_
_entity_poly.entity_id
_entity_poly.type
_entity_poly.pdbx_seq_one_letter_code
_entity_poly.pdbx_strand_id
1 'polypeptide(L)'
;MRWGSAFFGWLVAMTVMLVLGALATAAGTALGVVGPALDLPAFQAAGALGATVLLAVIFAGYYCGGYVAGRMARFAGARQGVAVWLWTLLLAVVAAVIATVTGAVPSPPIEDLLRLPMGGGILSAGGAALTVGVLVVTLVGAVLGGLAGMRFHRWADRELAE
;
A
#
# COMPACT_ATOMS: atom_id res chain seq x y z
N MET A 1 8.80 11.31 -14.41
CA MET A 1 8.88 10.13 -13.51
C MET A 1 9.65 9.03 -14.21
N ARG A 2 10.25 8.09 -13.48
CA ARG A 2 10.98 6.96 -14.06
C ARG A 2 10.22 5.69 -13.66
N TRP A 3 9.42 5.15 -14.59
CA TRP A 3 8.50 4.05 -14.28
C TRP A 3 9.19 2.77 -13.80
N GLY A 4 10.38 2.45 -14.35
CA GLY A 4 11.16 1.28 -13.94
C GLY A 4 11.64 1.35 -12.49
N SER A 5 12.15 2.50 -12.01
CA SER A 5 12.54 2.64 -10.61
C SER A 5 11.34 2.54 -9.66
N ALA A 6 10.19 3.07 -10.09
CA ALA A 6 8.96 2.97 -9.33
C ALA A 6 8.43 1.53 -9.24
N PHE A 7 8.60 0.73 -10.29
CA PHE A 7 8.26 -0.69 -10.27
C PHE A 7 9.09 -1.47 -9.25
N PHE A 8 10.41 -1.25 -9.20
CA PHE A 8 11.26 -1.87 -8.17
C PHE A 8 10.90 -1.39 -6.76
N GLY A 9 10.58 -0.10 -6.60
CA GLY A 9 10.05 0.40 -5.33
C GLY A 9 8.76 -0.30 -4.92
N TRP A 10 7.84 -0.53 -5.86
CA TRP A 10 6.60 -1.26 -5.60
C TRP A 10 6.85 -2.73 -5.20
N LEU A 11 7.77 -3.43 -5.88
CA LEU A 11 8.17 -4.80 -5.50
C LEU A 11 8.73 -4.86 -4.07
N VAL A 12 9.53 -3.87 -3.69
CA VAL A 12 10.05 -3.76 -2.32
C VAL A 12 8.92 -3.50 -1.34
N ALA A 13 7.97 -2.62 -1.65
CA ALA A 13 6.82 -2.36 -0.77
C ALA A 13 6.02 -3.63 -0.50
N MET A 14 5.71 -4.41 -1.54
CA MET A 14 4.97 -5.68 -1.39
C MET A 14 5.74 -6.71 -0.57
N THR A 15 7.05 -6.87 -0.84
CA THR A 15 7.89 -7.82 -0.11
C THR A 15 8.05 -7.44 1.36
N VAL A 16 8.24 -6.15 1.66
CA VAL A 16 8.34 -5.66 3.04
C VAL A 16 7.01 -5.85 3.78
N MET A 17 5.88 -5.54 3.13
CA MET A 17 4.55 -5.82 3.71
C MET A 17 4.35 -7.30 3.99
N LEU A 18 4.77 -8.18 3.08
CA LEU A 18 4.67 -9.63 3.25
C LEU A 18 5.45 -10.10 4.47
N VAL A 19 6.72 -9.68 4.61
CA VAL A 19 7.60 -10.07 5.72
C VAL A 19 7.06 -9.51 7.05
N LEU A 20 6.74 -8.22 7.11
CA LEU A 20 6.23 -7.59 8.32
C LEU A 20 4.84 -8.12 8.70
N GLY A 21 3.98 -8.41 7.72
CA GLY A 21 2.68 -9.03 7.93
C GLY A 21 2.79 -10.44 8.49
N ALA A 22 3.75 -11.24 8.00
CA ALA A 22 4.02 -12.56 8.54
C ALA A 22 4.49 -12.51 10.01
N LEU A 23 5.38 -11.56 10.33
CA LEU A 23 5.83 -11.34 11.71
C LEU A 23 4.69 -10.87 12.61
N ALA A 24 3.87 -9.94 12.14
CA ALA A 24 2.69 -9.47 12.87
C ALA A 24 1.73 -10.63 13.14
N THR A 25 1.45 -11.46 12.13
CA THR A 25 0.60 -12.66 12.23
C THR A 25 1.15 -13.64 13.25
N ALA A 26 2.45 -13.95 13.21
CA ALA A 26 3.08 -14.84 14.18
C ALA A 26 2.94 -14.31 15.61
N ALA A 27 3.18 -13.02 15.84
CA ALA A 27 3.00 -12.39 17.14
C ALA A 27 1.53 -12.39 17.59
N GLY A 28 0.60 -12.03 16.70
CA GLY A 28 -0.83 -12.02 17.00
C GLY A 28 -1.39 -13.42 17.27
N THR A 29 -0.88 -14.44 16.60
CA THR A 29 -1.22 -15.85 16.87
C THR A 29 -0.73 -16.28 18.26
N ALA A 30 0.52 -15.95 18.61
CA ALA A 30 1.07 -16.25 19.93
C ALA A 30 0.31 -15.58 21.07
N LEU A 31 -0.29 -14.41 20.82
CA LEU A 31 -1.13 -13.67 21.76
C LEU A 31 -2.62 -14.08 21.73
N GLY A 32 -3.02 -15.01 20.85
CA GLY A 32 -4.42 -15.44 20.71
C GLY A 32 -5.34 -14.38 20.10
N VAL A 33 -4.78 -13.39 19.38
CA VAL A 33 -5.50 -12.25 18.80
C VAL A 33 -5.98 -12.52 17.37
N VAL A 34 -5.21 -13.27 16.59
CA VAL A 34 -5.53 -13.68 15.20
C VAL A 34 -5.22 -15.16 14.99
N GLY A 35 -5.72 -15.72 13.89
CA GLY A 35 -5.39 -17.09 13.47
C GLY A 35 -3.97 -17.23 12.88
N PRO A 36 -3.50 -18.48 12.68
CA PRO A 36 -2.13 -18.76 12.24
C PRO A 36 -1.86 -18.41 10.77
N ALA A 37 -2.90 -18.14 9.98
CA ALA A 37 -2.78 -17.76 8.58
C ALA A 37 -2.51 -16.25 8.45
N LEU A 38 -1.66 -15.87 7.49
CA LEU A 38 -1.44 -14.47 7.15
C LEU A 38 -2.73 -13.87 6.58
N ASP A 39 -3.47 -13.17 7.43
CA ASP A 39 -4.74 -12.53 7.11
C ASP A 39 -4.72 -11.09 7.64
N LEU A 40 -4.25 -10.17 6.79
CA LEU A 40 -4.16 -8.75 7.13
C LEU A 40 -5.54 -8.14 7.52
N PRO A 41 -6.66 -8.47 6.84
CA PRO A 41 -8.00 -8.12 7.31
C PRO A 41 -8.35 -8.59 8.73
N ALA A 42 -7.85 -9.74 9.19
CA ALA A 42 -8.11 -10.21 10.56
C ALA A 42 -7.56 -9.25 11.62
N PHE A 43 -6.44 -8.55 11.35
CA PHE A 43 -5.91 -7.52 12.23
C PHE A 43 -6.86 -6.33 12.39
N GLN A 44 -7.60 -5.97 11.34
CA GLN A 44 -8.60 -4.91 11.44
C GLN A 44 -9.78 -5.34 12.33
N ALA A 45 -10.17 -6.62 12.28
CA ALA A 45 -11.25 -7.18 13.10
C ALA A 45 -10.83 -7.35 14.58
N ALA A 46 -9.53 -7.46 14.86
CA ALA A 46 -8.97 -7.57 16.20
C ALA A 46 -9.00 -6.27 17.04
N GLY A 47 -9.68 -5.22 16.54
CA GLY A 47 -9.86 -3.94 17.25
C GLY A 47 -8.76 -2.91 16.95
N ALA A 48 -8.76 -1.82 17.72
CA ALA A 48 -7.93 -0.63 17.45
C ALA A 48 -6.43 -0.93 17.40
N LEU A 49 -5.92 -1.81 18.27
CA LEU A 49 -4.50 -2.18 18.28
C LEU A 49 -4.12 -2.96 17.01
N GLY A 50 -4.92 -3.95 16.61
CA GLY A 50 -4.68 -4.70 15.38
C GLY A 50 -4.77 -3.83 14.13
N ALA A 51 -5.77 -2.94 14.07
CA ALA A 51 -5.87 -1.95 12.99
C ALA A 51 -4.65 -1.02 12.91
N THR A 52 -4.11 -0.60 14.07
CA THR A 52 -2.88 0.21 14.13
C THR A 52 -1.67 -0.55 13.61
N VAL A 53 -1.51 -1.82 13.99
CA VAL A 53 -0.44 -2.69 13.49
C VAL A 53 -0.55 -2.85 11.97
N LEU A 54 -1.75 -3.09 11.46
CA LEU A 54 -2.00 -3.19 10.02
C LEU A 54 -1.57 -1.93 9.27
N LEU A 55 -2.00 -0.75 9.74
CA LEU A 55 -1.61 0.52 9.14
C LEU A 55 -0.09 0.76 9.21
N ALA A 56 0.56 0.36 10.30
CA ALA A 56 2.01 0.48 10.46
C ALA A 56 2.76 -0.41 9.45
N VAL A 57 2.30 -1.65 9.24
CA VAL A 57 2.87 -2.57 8.24
C VAL A 57 2.75 -1.99 6.83
N ILE A 58 1.55 -1.51 6.48
CA ILE A 58 1.28 -0.89 5.18
C ILE A 58 2.17 0.35 4.99
N PHE A 59 2.20 1.24 5.97
CA PHE A 59 3.00 2.45 5.93
C PHE A 59 4.49 2.14 5.75
N ALA A 60 5.04 1.22 6.55
CA ALA A 60 6.44 0.83 6.51
C ALA A 60 6.82 0.23 5.15
N GLY A 61 5.96 -0.61 4.57
CA GLY A 61 6.16 -1.16 3.23
C GLY A 61 6.27 -0.07 2.17
N TYR A 62 5.29 0.82 2.09
CA TYR A 62 5.30 1.90 1.10
C TYR A 62 6.42 2.91 1.34
N TYR A 63 6.79 3.17 2.60
CA TYR A 63 7.97 3.97 2.93
C TYR A 63 9.26 3.34 2.37
N CYS A 64 9.49 2.05 2.60
CA CYS A 64 10.65 1.34 2.05
C CYS A 64 10.65 1.33 0.51
N GLY A 65 9.50 1.10 -0.10
CA GLY A 65 9.36 1.12 -1.57
C GLY A 65 9.64 2.49 -2.19
N GLY A 66 9.06 3.54 -1.59
CA GLY A 66 9.35 4.93 -1.95
C GLY A 66 10.84 5.25 -1.82
N TYR A 67 11.48 4.83 -0.73
CA TYR A 67 12.91 5.04 -0.49
C TYR A 67 13.78 4.44 -1.58
N VAL A 68 13.53 3.18 -1.96
CA VAL A 68 14.26 2.51 -3.05
C VAL A 68 14.04 3.22 -4.38
N ALA A 69 12.79 3.56 -4.72
CA ALA A 69 12.51 4.29 -5.97
C ALA A 69 13.17 5.68 -5.99
N GLY A 70 13.21 6.38 -4.85
CA GLY A 70 13.87 7.66 -4.69
C GLY A 70 15.39 7.59 -4.86
N ARG A 71 16.04 6.56 -4.31
CA ARG A 71 17.49 6.33 -4.45
C ARG A 71 17.91 6.04 -5.90
N MET A 72 17.03 5.41 -6.68
CA MET A 72 17.28 5.13 -8.10
C MET A 72 17.00 6.33 -9.01
N ALA A 73 16.30 7.36 -8.52
CA ALA A 73 15.93 8.53 -9.32
C ALA A 73 16.53 9.83 -8.76
N ARG A 74 17.63 10.22 -9.36
CA ARG A 74 18.57 11.29 -8.96
C ARG A 74 17.96 12.59 -8.40
N PHE A 75 16.78 13.07 -8.86
CA PHE A 75 16.21 14.37 -8.43
C PHE A 75 14.67 14.44 -8.33
N ALA A 76 13.99 13.31 -8.14
CA ALA A 76 12.51 13.30 -8.21
C ALA A 76 11.84 12.34 -7.21
N GLY A 77 12.43 12.11 -6.04
CA GLY A 77 11.98 11.16 -5.03
C GLY A 77 10.52 11.28 -4.61
N ALA A 78 9.98 12.49 -4.37
CA ALA A 78 8.54 12.64 -4.10
C ALA A 78 7.69 12.16 -5.29
N ARG A 79 8.06 12.54 -6.52
CA ARG A 79 7.40 12.08 -7.75
C ARG A 79 7.58 10.57 -7.96
N GLN A 80 8.70 9.98 -7.54
CA GLN A 80 8.87 8.52 -7.60
C GLN A 80 8.02 7.80 -6.55
N GLY A 81 7.88 8.35 -5.35
CA GLY A 81 6.95 7.83 -4.34
C GLY A 81 5.52 7.78 -4.87
N VAL A 82 5.05 8.86 -5.51
CA VAL A 82 3.76 8.86 -6.22
C VAL A 82 3.72 7.80 -7.32
N ALA A 83 4.79 7.63 -8.09
CA ALA A 83 4.84 6.60 -9.13
C ALA A 83 4.79 5.17 -8.57
N VAL A 84 5.39 4.91 -7.39
CA VAL A 84 5.26 3.61 -6.67
C VAL A 84 3.79 3.38 -6.29
N TRP A 85 3.12 4.40 -5.79
CA TRP A 85 1.69 4.33 -5.45
C TRP A 85 0.80 4.10 -6.67
N LEU A 86 1.11 4.73 -7.82
CA LEU A 86 0.40 4.49 -9.08
C LEU A 86 0.54 3.05 -9.58
N TRP A 87 1.69 2.38 -9.35
CA TRP A 87 1.85 0.97 -9.67
C TRP A 87 0.89 0.07 -8.88
N THR A 88 0.59 0.41 -7.63
CA THR A 88 -0.44 -0.29 -6.84
C THR A 88 -1.80 -0.19 -7.50
N LEU A 89 -2.20 1.02 -7.90
CA LEU A 89 -3.50 1.21 -8.56
C LEU A 89 -3.57 0.45 -9.88
N LEU A 90 -2.50 0.55 -10.69
CA LEU A 90 -2.42 -0.15 -11.97
C LEU A 90 -2.54 -1.66 -11.79
N LEU A 91 -1.77 -2.25 -10.87
CA LEU A 91 -1.79 -3.70 -10.65
C LEU A 91 -3.05 -4.17 -9.93
N ALA A 92 -3.69 -3.34 -9.11
CA ALA A 92 -5.01 -3.62 -8.56
C ALA A 92 -6.06 -3.73 -9.68
N VAL A 93 -6.04 -2.82 -10.66
CA VAL A 93 -6.92 -2.90 -11.83
C VAL A 93 -6.61 -4.15 -12.66
N VAL A 94 -5.34 -4.45 -12.93
CA VAL A 94 -4.94 -5.67 -13.66
C VAL A 94 -5.42 -6.93 -12.93
N ALA A 95 -5.24 -7.00 -11.61
CA ALA A 95 -5.72 -8.12 -10.80
C ALA A 95 -7.24 -8.27 -10.85
N ALA A 96 -7.98 -7.16 -10.77
CA ALA A 96 -9.45 -7.18 -10.88
C ALA A 96 -9.93 -7.68 -12.25
N VAL A 97 -9.28 -7.26 -13.33
CA VAL A 97 -9.57 -7.75 -14.69
C VAL A 97 -9.27 -9.25 -14.80
N ILE A 98 -8.14 -9.72 -14.30
CA ILE A 98 -7.81 -11.15 -14.31
C ILE A 98 -8.85 -11.94 -13.49
N ALA A 99 -9.22 -11.47 -12.31
CA ALA A 99 -10.17 -12.15 -11.43
C ALA A 99 -11.57 -12.27 -12.06
N THR A 100 -12.02 -11.24 -12.79
CA THR A 100 -13.30 -11.24 -13.50
C THR A 100 -13.27 -12.16 -14.73
N VAL A 101 -12.19 -12.13 -15.52
CA VAL A 101 -12.04 -12.98 -16.72
C VAL A 101 -11.92 -14.46 -16.35
N THR A 102 -11.21 -14.78 -15.26
CA THR A 102 -11.03 -16.16 -14.79
C THR A 102 -12.22 -16.70 -13.99
N GLY A 103 -13.19 -15.85 -13.66
CA GLY A 103 -14.30 -16.21 -12.77
C GLY A 103 -13.88 -16.47 -11.33
N ALA A 104 -12.67 -16.06 -10.92
CA ALA A 104 -12.16 -16.22 -9.56
C ALA A 104 -12.96 -15.39 -8.53
N VAL A 105 -13.58 -14.30 -8.97
CA VAL A 105 -14.52 -13.51 -8.18
C VAL A 105 -15.85 -13.49 -8.92
N PRO A 106 -16.98 -13.82 -8.27
CA PRO A 106 -18.29 -13.73 -8.90
C PRO A 106 -18.53 -12.29 -9.37
N SER A 107 -18.82 -12.13 -10.66
CA SER A 107 -19.25 -10.84 -11.20
C SER A 107 -20.49 -10.37 -10.44
N PRO A 108 -20.50 -9.14 -9.91
CA PRO A 108 -21.71 -8.63 -9.27
C PRO A 108 -22.86 -8.63 -10.28
N PRO A 109 -24.08 -8.99 -9.86
CA PRO A 109 -25.27 -8.84 -10.69
C PRO A 109 -25.32 -7.43 -11.28
N ILE A 110 -25.71 -7.30 -12.56
CA ILE A 110 -25.84 -5.99 -13.25
C ILE A 110 -26.75 -5.03 -12.45
N GLU A 111 -27.74 -5.58 -11.77
CA GLU A 111 -28.66 -4.88 -10.88
C GLU A 111 -27.98 -4.26 -9.64
N ASP A 112 -26.86 -4.79 -9.18
CA ASP A 112 -26.06 -4.18 -8.10
C ASP A 112 -25.13 -3.07 -8.60
N LEU A 113 -24.80 -3.04 -9.90
CA LEU A 113 -23.96 -2.01 -10.52
C LEU A 113 -24.73 -0.69 -10.76
N LEU A 114 -26.05 -0.76 -10.89
CA LEU A 114 -26.93 0.39 -11.18
C LEU A 114 -27.62 0.98 -9.93
N ARG A 115 -27.47 0.34 -8.76
CA ARG A 115 -27.97 0.89 -7.50
C ARG A 115 -27.05 2.02 -7.03
N LEU A 116 -27.54 3.26 -7.05
CA LEU A 116 -26.88 4.36 -6.35
C LEU A 116 -26.76 3.98 -4.86
N PRO A 117 -25.55 3.97 -4.29
CA PRO A 117 -25.29 3.49 -2.94
C PRO A 117 -25.72 4.55 -1.92
N MET A 118 -27.02 4.74 -1.75
CA MET A 118 -27.57 5.70 -0.78
C MET A 118 -28.17 5.01 0.47
N GLY A 119 -28.13 3.68 0.55
CA GLY A 119 -28.75 2.96 1.69
C GLY A 119 -28.26 1.54 1.97
N GLY A 120 -27.07 1.14 1.50
CA GLY A 120 -26.54 -0.21 1.77
C GLY A 120 -25.88 -0.91 0.58
N GLY A 121 -25.41 -0.16 -0.42
CA GLY A 121 -24.65 -0.70 -1.54
C GLY A 121 -23.24 -1.16 -1.14
N ILE A 122 -22.54 -1.79 -2.10
CA ILE A 122 -21.21 -2.43 -2.06
C ILE A 122 -20.11 -1.65 -1.30
N LEU A 123 -20.27 -0.35 -1.09
CA LEU A 123 -19.40 0.48 -0.25
C LEU A 123 -20.24 1.12 0.86
N SER A 124 -20.28 0.50 2.04
CA SER A 124 -20.76 1.17 3.24
C SER A 124 -19.92 2.43 3.50
N ALA A 125 -20.48 3.46 4.14
CA ALA A 125 -19.73 4.68 4.47
C ALA A 125 -18.44 4.38 5.25
N GLY A 126 -18.47 3.35 6.11
CA GLY A 126 -17.29 2.84 6.82
C GLY A 126 -16.28 2.17 5.89
N GLY A 127 -16.72 1.35 4.94
CA GLY A 127 -15.84 0.73 3.94
C GLY A 127 -15.15 1.78 3.06
N ALA A 128 -15.91 2.76 2.57
CA ALA A 128 -15.36 3.86 1.78
C ALA A 128 -14.31 4.68 2.57
N ALA A 129 -14.59 5.01 3.83
CA ALA A 129 -13.65 5.72 4.69
C ALA A 129 -12.35 4.93 4.92
N LEU A 130 -12.45 3.63 5.14
CA LEU A 130 -11.28 2.74 5.30
C LEU A 130 -10.45 2.66 4.02
N THR A 131 -11.08 2.47 2.87
CA THR A 131 -10.39 2.44 1.57
C THR A 131 -9.63 3.76 1.33
N VAL A 132 -10.29 4.90 1.57
CA VAL A 132 -9.65 6.22 1.46
C VAL A 132 -8.48 6.34 2.44
N GLY A 133 -8.65 5.89 3.69
CA GLY A 133 -7.60 5.89 4.70
C GLY A 133 -6.37 5.10 4.27
N VAL A 134 -6.55 3.89 3.74
CA VAL A 134 -5.44 3.07 3.22
C VAL A 134 -4.76 3.73 2.03
N LEU A 135 -5.52 4.31 1.10
CA LEU A 135 -4.96 5.04 -0.04
C LEU A 135 -4.10 6.23 0.41
N VAL A 136 -4.55 6.97 1.43
CA VAL A 136 -3.80 8.08 2.01
C VAL A 136 -2.53 7.59 2.71
N VAL A 137 -2.62 6.56 3.57
CA VAL A 137 -1.46 6.03 4.31
C VAL A 137 -0.39 5.49 3.37
N THR A 138 -0.77 4.75 2.34
CA THR A 138 0.15 4.23 1.32
C THR A 138 0.82 5.35 0.52
N LEU A 139 0.06 6.35 0.11
CA LEU A 139 0.59 7.52 -0.60
C LEU A 139 1.58 8.31 0.26
N VAL A 140 1.20 8.61 1.50
CA VAL A 140 2.06 9.36 2.44
C VAL A 140 3.33 8.57 2.72
N GLY A 141 3.24 7.27 3.00
CA GLY A 141 4.39 6.39 3.18
C GLY A 141 5.35 6.45 1.98
N ALA A 142 4.82 6.24 0.77
CA ALA A 142 5.63 6.24 -0.45
C ALA A 142 6.32 7.58 -0.73
N VAL A 143 5.61 8.70 -0.53
CA VAL A 143 6.17 10.04 -0.75
C VAL A 143 7.25 10.35 0.28
N LEU A 144 7.02 10.06 1.56
CA LEU A 144 8.02 10.25 2.62
C LEU A 144 9.25 9.39 2.40
N GLY A 145 9.06 8.13 2.00
CA GLY A 145 10.13 7.23 1.61
C GLY A 145 10.96 7.80 0.46
N GLY A 146 10.28 8.22 -0.62
CA GLY A 146 10.94 8.82 -1.79
C GLY A 146 11.71 10.08 -1.46
N LEU A 147 11.19 10.93 -0.57
CA LEU A 147 11.89 12.10 -0.06
C LEU A 147 13.13 11.74 0.76
N ALA A 148 13.04 10.72 1.63
CA ALA A 148 14.16 10.22 2.41
C ALA A 148 15.27 9.66 1.51
N GLY A 149 14.91 8.94 0.44
CA GLY A 149 15.85 8.40 -0.55
C GLY A 149 16.70 9.46 -1.26
N MET A 150 16.21 10.70 -1.35
CA MET A 150 16.94 11.83 -1.94
C MET A 150 17.79 12.63 -0.96
N ARG A 151 17.69 12.39 0.36
CA ARG A 151 18.32 13.24 1.38
C ARG A 151 19.84 13.36 1.18
N PHE A 152 20.50 12.28 0.80
CA PHE A 152 21.95 12.24 0.59
C PHE A 152 22.41 13.07 -0.63
N HIS A 153 21.67 13.04 -1.75
CA HIS A 153 22.04 13.80 -2.95
C HIS A 153 21.96 15.32 -2.72
N ARG A 154 20.95 15.78 -1.99
CA ARG A 154 20.80 17.20 -1.64
C ARG A 154 21.86 17.72 -0.66
N TRP A 155 22.47 16.82 0.10
CA TRP A 155 23.56 17.16 1.00
C TRP A 155 24.88 17.26 0.23
N ALA A 156 25.19 16.26 -0.59
CA ALA A 156 26.39 16.26 -1.44
C ALA A 156 26.42 17.45 -2.44
N ASP A 157 25.27 17.82 -3.02
CA ASP A 157 25.18 18.97 -3.93
C ASP A 157 25.39 20.32 -3.21
N ARG A 158 25.18 20.39 -1.89
CA ARG A 158 25.44 21.61 -1.11
C ARG A 158 26.91 21.76 -0.75
N GLU A 159 27.58 20.66 -0.41
CA GLU A 159 29.01 20.67 -0.07
C GLU A 159 29.91 20.91 -1.28
N LEU A 160 29.48 20.55 -2.50
CA LEU A 160 30.22 20.86 -3.74
C LEU A 160 30.00 22.29 -4.26
N ALA A 161 29.08 23.05 -3.65
CA ALA A 161 28.76 24.42 -4.04
C ALA A 161 29.41 25.48 -3.12
N GLU A 162 30.03 25.06 -2.02
CA GLU A 162 30.88 25.87 -1.12
C GLU A 162 32.36 25.66 -1.44
#